data_AF-A0A2T9ZPH0-F1
#
_entry.id   AF-A0A2T9ZPH0-F1
#
_cell.length_a   1.000
_cell.length_b   1.000
_cell.length_c   1.000
_cell.angle_alpha   90.00
_cell.angle_beta   90.00
_cell.angle_gamma   90.00
#
_symmetry.space_group_name_H-M   'P 1'
#
loop_
_entity.id
_entity.type
_entity.pdbx_description
1 polymer ?
#
loop_
_entity_poly.entity_id
_entity_poly.type
_entity_poly.pdbx_seq_one_letter_code
_entity_poly.pdbx_strand_id
1 'polypeptide(L)'
;MDEIRKTLTASILKLLRPLVRLMLRNGFTYGDFADLSKWTFMDVASKEFGIPGRKQTVSRVSVITGLTRKEVSRLQKIDTPDDSAIAHQYNRAARVISGWLRDPRFQTKKGAPAALYFDKGDASFSVLVKEHSGDVPPRAIYDELVRVGTIAKDESGKITLLSDGYVPRTGETGKLHILGTDVQLLLNTIDHNLQQGSQTPYFQRKVS
;
A
#
# COMPACT_ATOMS: atom_id res chain seq x y z
N MET A 1 -23.75 23.77 8.62
CA MET A 1 -23.15 23.34 7.32
C MET A 1 -21.69 23.80 7.16
N ASP A 2 -21.28 24.91 7.79
CA ASP A 2 -19.93 25.49 7.69
C ASP A 2 -18.84 24.71 8.46
N GLU A 3 -19.16 24.18 9.65
CA GLU A 3 -18.18 23.51 10.53
C GLU A 3 -17.66 22.17 9.97
N ILE A 4 -18.53 21.36 9.35
CA ILE A 4 -18.13 20.10 8.70
C ILE A 4 -17.20 20.39 7.53
N ARG A 5 -17.55 21.35 6.66
CA ARG A 5 -16.73 21.73 5.51
C ARG A 5 -15.36 22.25 5.97
N LYS A 6 -15.34 23.09 7.00
CA LYS A 6 -14.11 23.62 7.59
C LYS A 6 -13.23 22.51 8.17
N THR A 7 -13.83 21.59 8.93
CA THR A 7 -13.12 20.45 9.53
C THR A 7 -12.56 19.51 8.47
N LEU A 8 -13.37 19.17 7.46
CA LEU A 8 -12.93 18.34 6.33
C LEU A 8 -11.80 19.01 5.56
N THR A 9 -11.90 20.31 5.29
CA THR A 9 -10.84 21.08 4.62
C THR A 9 -9.53 21.02 5.40
N ALA A 10 -9.58 21.25 6.72
CA ALA A 10 -8.40 21.17 7.57
C ALA A 10 -7.78 19.76 7.59
N SER A 11 -8.61 18.71 7.62
CA SER A 11 -8.16 17.31 7.57
C SER A 11 -7.53 16.96 6.22
N ILE A 12 -8.14 17.37 5.10
CA ILE A 12 -7.58 17.18 3.76
C ILE A 12 -6.22 17.88 3.65
N LEU A 13 -6.09 19.11 4.15
CA LEU A 13 -4.80 19.82 4.14
C LEU A 13 -3.71 19.10 4.95
N LYS A 14 -4.07 18.42 6.05
CA LYS A 14 -3.13 17.59 6.81
C LYS A 14 -2.65 16.37 6.02
N LEU A 15 -3.48 15.81 5.15
CA LEU A 15 -3.12 14.69 4.25
C LEU A 15 -2.32 15.18 3.03
N LEU A 16 -2.74 16.28 2.42
CA LEU A 16 -2.09 16.83 1.23
C LEU A 16 -0.67 17.31 1.50
N ARG A 17 -0.38 17.91 2.67
CA ARG A 17 0.96 18.43 3.00
C ARG A 17 2.09 17.39 2.86
N PRO A 18 2.04 16.22 3.53
CA PRO A 18 3.06 15.19 3.37
C PRO A 18 3.07 14.57 1.97
N LEU A 19 1.90 14.39 1.34
CA LEU A 19 1.80 13.85 -0.02
C LEU A 19 2.46 14.77 -1.04
N VAL A 20 2.09 16.05 -1.08
CA VAL A 20 2.66 17.06 -1.97
C VAL A 20 4.16 17.21 -1.73
N ARG A 21 4.63 17.16 -0.48
CA ARG A 21 6.07 17.17 -0.18
C ARG A 21 6.79 16.00 -0.84
N LEU A 22 6.21 14.81 -0.79
CA LEU A 22 6.79 13.63 -1.44
C LEU A 22 6.78 13.78 -2.97
N MET A 23 5.67 14.24 -3.54
CA MET A 23 5.54 14.50 -4.97
C MET A 23 6.64 15.47 -5.47
N LEU A 24 6.77 16.62 -4.80
CA LEU A 24 7.79 17.63 -5.15
C LEU A 24 9.22 17.07 -5.03
N ARG A 25 9.50 16.23 -4.04
CA ARG A 25 10.81 15.55 -3.89
C ARG A 25 11.12 14.58 -5.03
N ASN A 26 10.09 14.05 -5.70
CA ASN A 26 10.22 13.12 -6.82
C ASN A 26 9.94 13.81 -8.17
N GLY A 27 10.01 15.14 -8.24
CA GLY A 27 9.91 15.89 -9.49
C GLY A 27 8.49 16.08 -10.04
N PHE A 28 7.45 15.69 -9.30
CA PHE A 28 6.06 15.97 -9.72
C PHE A 28 5.75 17.45 -9.60
N THR A 29 5.07 17.97 -10.61
CA THR A 29 4.53 19.33 -10.64
C THR A 29 3.09 19.37 -10.12
N TYR A 30 2.57 20.58 -9.91
CA TYR A 30 1.14 20.77 -9.66
C TYR A 30 0.28 20.24 -10.81
N GLY A 31 0.73 20.38 -12.06
CA GLY A 31 0.02 19.88 -13.24
C GLY A 31 -0.17 18.37 -13.19
N ASP A 32 0.89 17.64 -12.86
CA ASP A 32 0.86 16.18 -12.71
C ASP A 32 -0.14 15.75 -11.62
N PHE A 33 -0.12 16.43 -10.47
CA PHE A 33 -1.07 16.17 -9.39
C PHE A 33 -2.51 16.50 -9.79
N ALA A 34 -2.72 17.61 -10.49
CA ALA A 34 -4.04 18.04 -10.94
C ALA A 34 -4.62 17.03 -11.94
N ASP A 35 -3.81 16.52 -12.87
CA ASP A 35 -4.26 15.52 -13.84
C ASP A 35 -4.57 14.17 -13.18
N LEU A 36 -3.73 13.70 -12.25
CA LEU A 36 -4.03 12.53 -11.42
C LEU A 36 -5.33 12.71 -10.63
N SER A 37 -5.49 13.88 -9.99
CA SER A 37 -6.69 14.20 -9.21
C SER A 37 -7.93 14.20 -10.09
N LYS A 38 -7.89 14.84 -11.27
CA LYS A 38 -9.02 14.85 -12.22
C LYS A 38 -9.41 13.43 -12.63
N TRP A 39 -8.43 12.59 -12.94
CA TRP A 39 -8.67 11.19 -13.28
C TRP A 39 -9.33 10.44 -12.12
N THR A 40 -8.80 10.57 -10.89
CA THR A 40 -9.36 9.90 -9.70
C THR A 40 -10.78 10.36 -9.38
N PHE A 41 -11.08 11.66 -9.47
CA PHE A 41 -12.45 12.18 -9.31
C PHE A 41 -13.40 11.59 -10.35
N MET A 42 -12.97 11.50 -11.60
CA MET A 42 -13.74 10.87 -12.67
C MET A 42 -14.00 9.39 -12.38
N ASP A 43 -12.97 8.63 -11.99
CA ASP A 43 -13.05 7.18 -11.77
C ASP A 43 -13.99 6.83 -10.60
N VAL A 44 -13.78 7.48 -9.45
CA VAL A 44 -14.62 7.30 -8.25
C VAL A 44 -16.07 7.69 -8.52
N ALA A 45 -16.32 8.85 -9.15
CA ALA A 45 -17.68 9.25 -9.50
C ALA A 45 -18.35 8.29 -10.52
N SER A 46 -17.55 7.70 -11.41
CA SER A 46 -18.04 6.74 -12.40
C SER A 46 -18.43 5.41 -11.77
N LYS A 47 -17.63 4.91 -10.82
CA LYS A 47 -17.78 3.58 -10.21
C LYS A 47 -18.67 3.55 -8.98
N GLU A 48 -18.59 4.56 -8.11
CA GLU A 48 -19.17 4.50 -6.75
C GLU A 48 -20.41 5.39 -6.58
N PHE A 49 -20.56 6.44 -7.39
CA PHE A 49 -21.69 7.39 -7.29
C PHE A 49 -22.79 7.14 -8.35
N GLY A 50 -22.89 5.89 -8.80
CA GLY A 50 -23.95 5.41 -9.69
C GLY A 50 -25.34 5.48 -9.05
N ILE A 51 -26.39 5.56 -9.87
CA ILE A 51 -27.76 5.32 -9.40
C ILE A 51 -28.06 3.83 -9.58
N PRO A 52 -28.54 3.12 -8.54
CA PRO A 52 -28.93 1.72 -8.67
C PRO A 52 -29.83 1.48 -9.88
N GLY A 53 -29.50 0.48 -10.69
CA GLY A 53 -30.25 0.12 -11.91
C GLY A 53 -30.08 1.05 -13.10
N ARG A 54 -29.21 2.07 -13.05
CA ARG A 54 -28.92 2.95 -14.20
C ARG A 54 -27.43 2.94 -14.54
N LYS A 55 -27.12 2.87 -15.84
CA LYS A 55 -25.76 3.11 -16.32
C LYS A 55 -25.34 4.54 -15.97
N GLN A 56 -24.15 4.70 -15.43
CA GLN A 56 -23.57 6.01 -15.20
C GLN A 56 -23.27 6.68 -16.54
N THR A 57 -23.58 7.97 -16.69
CA THR A 57 -23.37 8.71 -17.94
C THR A 57 -22.30 9.78 -17.77
N VAL A 58 -21.61 10.14 -18.86
CA VAL A 58 -20.62 11.22 -18.87
C VAL A 58 -21.19 12.53 -18.32
N SER A 59 -22.42 12.89 -18.69
CA SER A 59 -23.08 14.10 -18.19
C SER A 59 -23.24 14.09 -16.66
N ARG A 60 -23.58 12.96 -16.07
CA ARG A 60 -23.75 12.84 -14.61
C ARG A 60 -22.41 12.90 -13.87
N VAL A 61 -21.39 12.23 -14.40
CA VAL A 61 -20.03 12.31 -13.85
C VAL A 61 -19.52 13.75 -13.88
N SER A 62 -19.76 14.49 -14.96
CA SER A 62 -19.45 15.93 -15.03
C SER A 62 -20.16 16.76 -13.95
N VAL A 63 -21.44 16.48 -13.68
CA VAL A 63 -22.20 17.20 -12.64
C VAL A 63 -21.62 16.94 -11.24
N ILE A 64 -21.26 15.70 -10.93
CA ILE A 64 -20.74 15.32 -9.61
C ILE A 64 -19.33 15.89 -9.38
N THR A 65 -18.49 15.81 -10.41
CA THR A 65 -17.06 16.15 -10.30
C THR A 65 -16.75 17.61 -10.61
N GLY A 66 -17.65 18.33 -11.29
CA GLY A 66 -17.38 19.66 -11.84
C GLY A 66 -16.49 19.67 -13.09
N LEU A 67 -16.07 18.49 -13.59
CA LEU A 67 -15.27 18.37 -14.81
C LEU A 67 -16.13 18.53 -16.07
N THR A 68 -15.55 19.05 -17.13
CA THR A 68 -16.26 19.15 -18.41
C THR A 68 -16.55 17.76 -18.99
N ARG A 69 -17.63 17.63 -19.78
CA ARG A 69 -17.95 16.36 -20.47
C ARG A 69 -16.80 15.90 -21.38
N LYS A 70 -16.08 16.86 -21.99
CA LYS A 70 -14.91 16.58 -22.83
C LYS A 70 -13.76 15.99 -22.00
N GLU A 71 -13.49 16.53 -20.82
CA GLU A 71 -12.47 15.98 -19.91
C GLU A 71 -12.85 14.58 -19.43
N VAL A 72 -14.10 14.38 -18.99
CA VAL A 72 -14.57 13.06 -18.53
C VAL A 72 -14.41 12.02 -19.64
N SER A 73 -14.92 12.28 -20.85
CA SER A 73 -14.78 11.35 -21.98
C SER A 73 -13.33 11.06 -22.38
N ARG A 74 -12.41 12.01 -22.17
CA ARG A 74 -10.98 11.83 -22.43
C ARG A 74 -10.36 10.94 -21.35
N LEU A 75 -10.61 11.25 -20.07
CA LEU A 75 -10.04 10.55 -18.92
C LEU A 75 -10.51 9.09 -18.85
N GLN A 76 -11.76 8.80 -19.22
CA GLN A 76 -12.31 7.43 -19.29
C GLN A 76 -11.56 6.49 -20.25
N LYS A 77 -10.79 7.03 -21.19
CA LYS A 77 -10.03 6.26 -22.18
C LYS A 77 -8.57 6.05 -21.79
N ILE A 78 -8.13 6.59 -20.66
CA ILE A 78 -6.76 6.47 -20.17
C ILE A 78 -6.73 5.29 -19.21
N ASP A 79 -6.02 4.23 -19.60
CA ASP A 79 -5.69 3.13 -18.70
C ASP A 79 -4.63 3.61 -17.71
N THR A 80 -4.82 3.29 -16.42
CA THR A 80 -3.80 3.57 -15.40
C THR A 80 -2.68 2.55 -15.46
N PRO A 81 -1.43 2.93 -15.18
CA PRO A 81 -0.38 1.98 -14.86
C PRO A 81 -0.85 1.07 -13.71
N ASP A 82 -0.88 -0.23 -13.95
CA ASP A 82 -1.24 -1.23 -12.94
C ASP A 82 0.02 -1.73 -12.23
N ASP A 83 0.21 -1.28 -11.00
CA ASP A 83 1.30 -1.74 -10.12
C ASP A 83 0.86 -2.92 -9.22
N SER A 84 -0.31 -3.53 -9.45
CA SER A 84 -0.88 -4.59 -8.60
C SER A 84 0.06 -5.79 -8.41
N ALA A 85 0.79 -6.18 -9.46
CA ALA A 85 1.76 -7.27 -9.40
C ALA A 85 2.89 -6.96 -8.40
N ILE A 86 3.40 -5.73 -8.44
CA ILE A 86 4.42 -5.22 -7.52
C ILE A 86 3.83 -5.16 -6.10
N ALA A 87 2.57 -4.74 -5.95
CA ALA A 87 1.86 -4.69 -4.67
C ALA A 87 1.69 -6.04 -3.99
N HIS A 88 1.27 -7.03 -4.76
CA HIS A 88 1.10 -8.38 -4.26
C HIS A 88 2.43 -8.99 -3.82
N GLN A 89 3.52 -8.73 -4.55
CA GLN A 89 4.85 -9.18 -4.17
C GLN A 89 5.33 -8.50 -2.88
N TYR A 90 5.12 -7.18 -2.74
CA TYR A 90 5.45 -6.43 -1.52
C TYR A 90 4.68 -6.90 -0.30
N ASN A 91 3.37 -7.11 -0.43
CA ASN A 91 2.54 -7.61 0.66
C ASN A 91 3.01 -9.01 1.13
N ARG A 92 3.41 -9.88 0.19
CA ARG A 92 3.95 -11.22 0.50
C ARG A 92 5.28 -11.11 1.25
N ALA A 93 6.22 -10.27 0.80
CA ALA A 93 7.48 -10.04 1.49
C ALA A 93 7.27 -9.50 2.92
N ALA A 94 6.36 -8.53 3.09
CA ALA A 94 6.02 -7.97 4.41
C ALA A 94 5.42 -9.02 5.36
N ARG A 95 4.60 -9.95 4.86
CA ARG A 95 4.06 -11.06 5.65
C ARG A 95 5.14 -12.05 6.10
N VAL A 96 6.12 -12.34 5.26
CA VAL A 96 7.27 -13.19 5.61
C VAL A 96 8.09 -12.59 6.74
N ILE A 97 8.42 -11.30 6.66
CA ILE A 97 9.15 -10.58 7.71
C ILE A 97 8.34 -10.53 9.01
N SER A 98 7.05 -10.26 8.89
CA SER A 98 6.10 -10.32 10.01
C SER A 98 6.05 -11.69 10.69
N GLY A 99 6.07 -12.77 9.92
CA GLY A 99 6.16 -14.14 10.44
C GLY A 99 7.46 -14.36 11.18
N TRP A 100 8.59 -13.96 10.59
CA TRP A 100 9.92 -14.09 11.19
C TRP A 100 10.03 -13.37 12.54
N LEU A 101 9.42 -12.19 12.64
CA LEU A 101 9.43 -11.38 13.86
C LEU A 101 8.47 -11.87 14.95
N ARG A 102 7.49 -12.73 14.64
CA ARG A 102 6.40 -13.07 15.58
C ARG A 102 6.23 -14.54 15.86
N ASP A 103 6.63 -15.41 14.94
CA ASP A 103 6.49 -16.85 15.09
C ASP A 103 7.69 -17.41 15.88
N PRO A 104 7.46 -17.99 17.08
CA PRO A 104 8.53 -18.53 17.93
C PRO A 104 9.41 -19.59 17.24
N ARG A 105 8.91 -20.27 16.20
CA ARG A 105 9.68 -21.25 15.42
C ARG A 105 10.86 -20.62 14.69
N PHE A 106 10.74 -19.35 14.31
CA PHE A 106 11.78 -18.60 13.59
C PHE A 106 12.49 -17.58 14.48
N GLN A 107 12.30 -17.65 15.80
CA GLN A 107 12.95 -16.80 16.79
C GLN A 107 14.02 -17.57 17.57
N THR A 108 15.01 -16.84 18.06
CA THR A 108 15.94 -17.30 19.07
C THR A 108 15.24 -17.44 20.42
N LYS A 109 15.86 -18.14 21.38
CA LYS A 109 15.35 -18.24 22.77
C LYS A 109 15.16 -16.89 23.47
N LYS A 110 15.73 -15.81 22.92
CA LYS A 110 15.60 -14.43 23.44
C LYS A 110 14.47 -13.64 22.76
N GLY A 111 13.68 -14.26 21.87
CA GLY A 111 12.58 -13.62 21.15
C GLY A 111 13.00 -12.81 19.92
N ALA A 112 14.30 -12.69 19.63
CA ALA A 112 14.80 -12.03 18.42
C ALA A 112 14.73 -12.97 17.20
N PRO A 113 14.52 -12.47 15.97
CA PRO A 113 14.52 -13.29 14.75
C PRO A 113 15.82 -14.09 14.61
N ALA A 114 15.71 -15.41 14.41
CA ALA A 114 16.86 -16.29 14.27
C ALA A 114 17.49 -16.18 12.89
N ALA A 115 18.81 -16.40 12.80
CA ALA A 115 19.49 -16.57 11.52
C ALA A 115 19.11 -17.92 10.90
N LEU A 116 18.51 -17.92 9.71
CA LEU A 116 17.95 -19.12 9.07
C LEU A 116 18.82 -19.57 7.89
N TYR A 117 18.95 -20.88 7.68
CA TYR A 117 19.44 -21.37 6.38
C TYR A 117 18.33 -21.28 5.33
N PHE A 118 18.71 -21.24 4.05
CA PHE A 118 17.73 -21.18 2.96
C PHE A 118 16.77 -22.39 2.97
N ASP A 119 17.32 -23.61 3.00
CA ASP A 119 16.55 -24.89 2.92
C ASP A 119 17.00 -25.95 3.95
N LYS A 120 17.73 -25.55 5.01
CA LYS A 120 18.27 -26.52 5.98
C LYS A 120 17.57 -26.43 7.34
N GLY A 121 16.98 -27.56 7.75
CA GLY A 121 16.31 -27.74 9.04
C GLY A 121 14.84 -27.35 9.03
N ASP A 122 14.15 -27.68 10.12
CA ASP A 122 12.69 -27.53 10.27
C ASP A 122 12.24 -26.06 10.36
N ALA A 123 13.14 -25.16 10.77
CA ALA A 123 12.96 -23.72 10.77
C ALA A 123 13.94 -23.08 9.76
N SER A 124 13.66 -23.23 8.48
CA SER A 124 14.42 -22.63 7.38
C SER A 124 13.67 -21.47 6.73
N PHE A 125 14.37 -20.66 5.93
CA PHE A 125 13.77 -19.53 5.23
C PHE A 125 12.69 -19.98 4.25
N SER A 126 12.86 -21.11 3.57
CA SER A 126 11.83 -21.64 2.68
C SER A 126 10.56 -22.07 3.40
N VAL A 127 10.68 -22.67 4.59
CA VAL A 127 9.52 -22.99 5.44
C VAL A 127 8.83 -21.71 5.87
N LEU A 128 9.57 -20.70 6.33
CA LEU A 128 9.01 -19.38 6.66
C LEU A 128 8.25 -18.76 5.48
N VAL A 129 8.81 -18.80 4.28
CA VAL A 129 8.17 -18.25 3.08
C VAL A 129 6.89 -19.02 2.74
N LYS A 130 6.93 -20.35 2.79
CA LYS A 130 5.78 -21.21 2.49
C LYS A 130 4.61 -20.95 3.43
N GLU A 131 4.90 -20.77 4.73
CA GLU A 131 3.89 -20.52 5.76
C GLU A 131 3.25 -19.13 5.65
N HIS A 132 4.03 -18.11 5.24
CA HIS A 132 3.58 -16.71 5.35
C HIS A 132 3.36 -15.96 4.03
N SER A 133 3.82 -16.47 2.89
CA SER A 133 3.67 -15.80 1.57
C SER A 133 2.69 -16.48 0.61
N GLY A 134 2.24 -17.70 0.93
CA GLY A 134 1.39 -18.52 0.06
C GLY A 134 2.20 -19.18 -1.07
N ASP A 135 1.57 -19.33 -2.24
CA ASP A 135 2.18 -19.99 -3.40
C ASP A 135 3.13 -19.04 -4.15
N VAL A 136 4.35 -18.88 -3.61
CA VAL A 136 5.49 -18.20 -4.27
C VAL A 136 6.75 -19.03 -4.05
N PRO A 137 7.61 -19.17 -5.06
CA PRO A 137 8.93 -19.75 -4.87
C PRO A 137 9.74 -19.00 -3.80
N PRO A 138 10.28 -19.68 -2.77
CA PRO A 138 11.13 -19.08 -1.74
C PRO A 138 12.27 -18.23 -2.28
N ARG A 139 12.82 -18.64 -3.43
CA ARG A 139 13.89 -17.92 -4.10
C ARG A 139 13.47 -16.52 -4.57
N ALA A 140 12.25 -16.37 -5.09
CA ALA A 140 11.74 -15.08 -5.54
C ALA A 140 11.56 -14.09 -4.38
N ILE A 141 11.10 -14.56 -3.22
CA ILE A 141 11.00 -13.74 -2.01
C ILE A 141 12.38 -13.39 -1.45
N TYR A 142 13.32 -14.35 -1.46
CA TYR A 142 14.71 -14.10 -1.05
C TYR A 142 15.37 -13.01 -1.90
N ASP A 143 15.33 -13.15 -3.23
CA ASP A 143 15.98 -12.20 -4.13
C ASP A 143 15.36 -10.80 -3.98
N GLU A 144 14.04 -10.71 -3.76
CA GLU A 144 13.34 -9.45 -3.48
C GLU A 144 13.79 -8.83 -2.15
N LEU A 145 13.82 -9.59 -1.06
CA LEU A 145 14.22 -9.11 0.27
C LEU A 145 15.70 -8.68 0.32
N VAL A 146 16.56 -9.34 -0.45
CA VAL A 146 17.96 -8.91 -0.67
C VAL A 146 18.00 -7.63 -1.48
N ARG A 147 17.26 -7.55 -2.59
CA ARG A 147 17.18 -6.36 -3.46
C ARG A 147 16.74 -5.12 -2.68
N VAL A 148 15.79 -5.27 -1.76
CA VAL A 148 15.34 -4.17 -0.89
C VAL A 148 16.17 -3.98 0.39
N GLY A 149 17.22 -4.77 0.58
CA GLY A 149 18.17 -4.60 1.68
C GLY A 149 17.58 -4.89 3.07
N THR A 150 16.55 -5.73 3.13
CA THR A 150 15.92 -6.15 4.40
C THR A 150 16.63 -7.37 4.99
N ILE A 151 17.21 -8.23 4.15
CA ILE A 151 17.97 -9.40 4.58
C ILE A 151 19.36 -9.41 3.95
N ALA A 152 20.30 -10.07 4.62
CA ALA A 152 21.60 -10.42 4.04
C ALA A 152 21.88 -11.91 4.25
N LYS A 153 22.77 -12.44 3.42
CA LYS A 153 23.38 -13.76 3.63
C LYS A 153 24.80 -13.55 4.14
N ASP A 154 25.11 -14.18 5.27
CA ASP A 154 26.46 -14.14 5.85
C ASP A 154 27.40 -15.16 5.17
N GLU A 155 28.68 -15.11 5.54
CA GLU A 155 29.73 -16.00 5.02
C GLU A 155 29.46 -17.48 5.34
N SER A 156 28.71 -17.76 6.42
CA SER A 156 28.31 -19.12 6.80
C SER A 156 27.11 -19.65 5.99
N GLY A 157 26.52 -18.79 5.17
CA GLY A 157 25.39 -19.08 4.32
C GLY A 157 24.03 -18.98 5.02
N LYS A 158 23.98 -18.37 6.21
CA LYS A 158 22.73 -18.06 6.92
C LYS A 158 22.20 -16.71 6.50
N ILE A 159 20.89 -16.59 6.54
CA ILE A 159 20.12 -15.42 6.18
C ILE A 159 19.73 -14.72 7.47
N THR A 160 20.08 -13.45 7.57
CA THR A 160 19.80 -12.61 8.74
C THR A 160 18.91 -11.43 8.35
N LEU A 161 18.06 -11.03 9.30
CA LEU A 161 17.23 -9.85 9.17
C LEU A 161 18.05 -8.61 9.55
N LEU A 162 18.07 -7.60 8.69
CA LEU A 162 18.85 -6.36 8.88
C LEU A 162 18.04 -5.21 9.52
N SER A 163 16.73 -5.38 9.71
CA SER A 163 15.84 -4.37 10.30
C SER A 163 14.71 -4.99 11.12
N ASP A 164 14.31 -4.35 12.22
CA ASP A 164 13.24 -4.81 13.13
C ASP A 164 11.81 -4.75 12.54
N GLY A 165 11.71 -4.48 11.23
CA GLY A 165 10.47 -4.38 10.48
C GLY A 165 10.77 -4.31 8.99
N TYR A 166 9.75 -4.58 8.16
CA TYR A 166 9.89 -4.46 6.71
C TYR A 166 9.87 -2.98 6.31
N VAL A 167 11.05 -2.41 6.09
CA VAL A 167 11.23 -1.10 5.47
C VAL A 167 12.26 -1.30 4.36
N PRO A 168 11.87 -1.26 3.07
CA PRO A 168 12.80 -1.33 1.95
C PRO A 168 13.90 -0.29 2.18
N ARG A 169 15.16 -0.71 2.28
CA ARG A 169 16.31 0.20 2.42
C ARG A 169 16.81 0.65 1.05
N THR A 170 16.72 -0.21 0.04
CA THR A 170 17.15 0.01 -1.34
C THR A 170 16.00 -0.13 -2.34
N GLY A 171 15.86 0.88 -3.21
CA GLY A 171 14.77 0.99 -4.20
C GLY A 171 13.74 2.04 -3.80
N GLU A 172 13.86 3.26 -4.34
CA GLU A 172 12.88 4.34 -4.15
C GLU A 172 11.48 3.90 -4.57
N THR A 173 11.37 3.08 -5.62
CA THR A 173 10.11 2.51 -6.12
C THR A 173 9.40 1.61 -5.10
N GLY A 174 10.15 0.81 -4.34
CA GLY A 174 9.58 -0.06 -3.30
C GLY A 174 9.07 0.71 -2.08
N LYS A 175 9.76 1.78 -1.70
CA LYS A 175 9.30 2.69 -0.63
C LYS A 175 8.04 3.45 -1.05
N LEU A 176 7.97 3.88 -2.31
CA LEU A 176 6.79 4.55 -2.87
C LEU A 176 5.61 3.59 -3.02
N HIS A 177 5.86 2.30 -3.28
CA HIS A 177 4.81 1.31 -3.33
C HIS A 177 4.13 1.12 -1.96
N ILE A 178 4.91 1.01 -0.88
CA ILE A 178 4.38 0.93 0.49
C ILE A 178 3.51 2.15 0.81
N LEU A 179 3.93 3.35 0.39
CA LEU A 179 3.09 4.54 0.56
C LEU A 179 1.70 4.34 -0.07
N GLY A 180 1.64 3.91 -1.34
CA GLY A 180 0.37 3.72 -2.04
C GLY A 180 -0.55 2.73 -1.32
N THR A 181 -0.03 1.54 -1.03
CA THR A 181 -0.80 0.43 -0.44
C THR A 181 -1.19 0.71 1.02
N ASP A 182 -0.25 1.11 1.87
CA ASP A 182 -0.51 1.26 3.31
C ASP A 182 -1.40 2.47 3.60
N VAL A 183 -1.17 3.60 2.90
CA VAL A 183 -2.00 4.80 3.07
C VAL A 183 -3.41 4.54 2.55
N GLN A 184 -3.57 3.84 1.43
CA GLN A 184 -4.89 3.46 0.92
C GLN A 184 -5.64 2.57 1.92
N LEU A 185 -4.99 1.53 2.44
CA LEU A 185 -5.61 0.63 3.43
C LEU A 185 -6.03 1.37 4.70
N LEU A 186 -5.19 2.29 5.19
CA LEU A 186 -5.52 3.11 6.35
C LEU A 186 -6.71 4.05 6.08
N LEU A 187 -6.73 4.71 4.92
CA LEU A 187 -7.84 5.59 4.54
C LEU A 187 -9.15 4.81 4.41
N ASN A 188 -9.14 3.64 3.76
CA ASN A 188 -10.31 2.78 3.63
C ASN A 188 -10.82 2.30 5.00
N THR A 189 -9.91 1.98 5.92
CA THR A 189 -10.25 1.60 7.30
C THR A 189 -10.93 2.76 8.04
N ILE A 190 -10.38 3.97 7.91
CA ILE A 190 -10.97 5.18 8.51
C ILE A 190 -12.35 5.45 7.92
N ASP A 191 -12.51 5.37 6.60
CA ASP A 191 -13.80 5.61 5.93
C ASP A 191 -14.87 4.59 6.36
N HIS A 192 -14.54 3.29 6.37
CA HIS A 192 -15.44 2.24 6.88
C HIS A 192 -15.85 2.52 8.32
N ASN A 193 -14.91 2.87 9.19
CA ASN A 193 -15.19 3.18 10.59
C ASN A 193 -16.05 4.44 10.75
N LEU A 194 -15.90 5.45 9.88
CA LEU A 194 -16.75 6.64 9.90
C LEU A 194 -18.18 6.35 9.43
N GLN A 195 -18.36 5.45 8.45
CA GLN A 195 -19.67 5.15 7.88
C GLN A 195 -20.43 4.05 8.66
N GLN A 196 -19.73 3.00 9.10
CA GLN A 196 -20.30 1.77 9.67
C GLN A 196 -19.69 1.36 11.02
N GLY A 197 -18.79 2.17 11.59
CA GLY A 197 -18.03 1.79 12.80
C GLY A 197 -18.87 1.61 14.06
N SER A 198 -20.14 2.06 14.08
CA SER A 198 -21.08 1.77 15.16
C SER A 198 -21.60 0.32 15.16
N GLN A 199 -21.49 -0.38 14.03
CA GLN A 199 -21.97 -1.76 13.88
C GLN A 199 -20.80 -2.76 13.75
N THR A 200 -19.84 -2.48 12.87
CA THR A 200 -18.74 -3.41 12.55
C THR A 200 -17.39 -2.70 12.41
N PRO A 201 -16.83 -2.16 13.51
CA PRO A 201 -15.59 -1.39 13.43
C PRO A 201 -14.41 -2.27 13.03
N TYR A 202 -13.61 -1.80 12.09
CA TYR A 202 -12.30 -2.34 11.78
C TYR A 202 -11.27 -1.85 12.79
N PHE A 203 -10.34 -2.73 13.16
CA PHE A 203 -9.25 -2.37 14.06
C PHE A 203 -8.34 -1.31 13.40
N GLN A 204 -8.19 -0.16 14.05
CA GLN A 204 -7.38 0.96 13.56
C GLN A 204 -6.24 1.26 14.53
N ARG A 205 -5.00 1.02 14.09
CA ARG A 205 -3.79 1.36 14.87
C ARG A 205 -3.18 2.66 14.38
N LYS A 206 -3.06 3.64 15.27
CA LYS A 206 -2.32 4.89 15.02
C LYS A 206 -0.84 4.67 15.34
N VAL A 207 0.05 5.12 14.46
CA VAL A 207 1.49 5.19 14.73
C VAL A 207 1.80 6.63 15.13
N SER A 208 2.58 6.80 16.21
CA SER A 208 2.94 8.11 16.79
C SER A 208 4.40 8.39 16.57
#